data_AF-A0A9E4CKZ1-F1
#
_entry.id   AF-A0A9E4CKZ1-F1
#
_cell.length_a   1.000
_cell.length_b   1.000
_cell.length_c   1.000
_cell.angle_alpha   90.00
_cell.angle_beta   90.00
_cell.angle_gamma   90.00
#
_symmetry.space_group_name_H-M   'P 1'
#
loop_
_entity.id
_entity.type
_entity.pdbx_description
1 polymer ?
#
loop_
_entity_poly.entity_id
_entity_poly.type
_entity_poly.pdbx_seq_one_letter_code
_entity_poly.pdbx_strand_id
1 'polypeptide(L)'
;MPNHNGSISQLKIQAVNGAERGERTDKLAVEEPLEIRVANLSGYRSGYQSLAVTMRTPGQDFELAAGFLFGEGVIRHREEICDITY
;
A
#
# COMPACT_ATOMS: atom_id res chain seq x y z
N MET A 1 -9.59 -14.86 2.06
CA MET A 1 -8.46 -14.12 1.46
C MET A 1 -8.90 -13.63 0.09
N PRO A 2 -9.12 -12.32 -0.14
CA PRO A 2 -9.50 -11.86 -1.47
C PRO A 2 -8.29 -11.92 -2.43
N ASN A 3 -8.60 -12.21 -3.70
CA ASN A 3 -7.66 -12.55 -4.77
C ASN A 3 -6.59 -11.47 -5.05
N HIS A 4 -5.35 -11.93 -5.21
CA HIS A 4 -4.14 -11.19 -5.59
C HIS A 4 -4.07 -10.75 -7.07
N ASN A 5 -5.22 -10.46 -7.71
CA ASN A 5 -5.28 -10.16 -9.15
C ASN A 5 -5.27 -8.65 -9.48
N GLY A 6 -5.02 -7.78 -8.50
CA GLY A 6 -5.15 -6.32 -8.64
C GLY A 6 -3.85 -5.52 -8.81
N SER A 7 -2.67 -6.14 -8.69
CA SER A 7 -1.39 -5.41 -8.69
C SER A 7 -0.88 -5.03 -10.09
N ILE A 8 -1.41 -5.65 -11.14
CA ILE A 8 -1.02 -5.39 -12.53
C ILE A 8 -2.28 -5.15 -13.37
N SER A 9 -2.31 -4.03 -14.09
CA SER A 9 -3.32 -3.72 -15.09
C SER A 9 -2.75 -3.92 -16.49
N GLN A 10 -3.58 -4.40 -17.42
CA GLN A 10 -3.21 -4.54 -18.84
C GLN A 10 -3.95 -3.50 -19.66
N LEU A 11 -3.21 -2.53 -20.20
CA LEU A 11 -3.78 -1.45 -21.00
C LEU A 11 -3.26 -1.49 -22.43
N LYS A 12 -4.13 -1.14 -23.38
CA LYS A 12 -3.70 -0.84 -24.74
C LYS A 12 -3.03 0.52 -24.75
N ILE A 13 -1.84 0.58 -25.31
CA ILE A 13 -1.08 1.81 -25.49
C ILE A 13 -0.80 2.04 -26.98
N GLN A 14 -0.58 3.30 -27.34
CA GLN A 14 -0.01 3.66 -28.64
C GLN A 14 1.50 3.84 -28.48
N ALA A 15 2.28 2.95 -29.08
CA ALA A 15 3.72 3.07 -29.18
C ALA A 15 4.08 3.99 -30.36
N VAL A 16 5.04 4.89 -30.16
CA VAL A 16 5.52 5.83 -31.19
C VAL A 16 7.03 5.69 -31.33
N ASN A 17 7.51 5.47 -32.55
CA ASN A 17 8.95 5.43 -32.88
C ASN A 17 9.22 6.27 -34.14
N GLY A 18 9.69 7.50 -33.95
CA GLY A 18 9.84 8.47 -35.05
C GLY A 18 8.49 8.75 -35.73
N ALA A 19 8.38 8.40 -37.02
CA ALA A 19 7.14 8.51 -37.79
C ALA A 19 6.21 7.29 -37.65
N GLU A 20 6.70 6.18 -37.10
CA GLU A 20 5.92 4.94 -36.95
C GLU A 20 5.05 4.97 -35.70
N ARG A 21 3.81 4.48 -35.83
CA ARG A 21 2.86 4.31 -34.72
C ARG A 21 2.29 2.90 -34.74
N GLY A 22 2.20 2.26 -33.58
CA GLY A 22 1.61 0.93 -33.42
C GLY A 22 0.79 0.82 -32.14
N GLU A 23 -0.22 -0.05 -32.14
CA GLU A 23 -0.96 -0.41 -30.92
C GLU A 23 -0.34 -1.67 -30.31
N ARG A 24 -0.13 -1.66 -28.99
CA ARG A 24 0.24 -2.87 -28.25
C ARG A 24 -0.35 -2.86 -26.84
N THR A 25 -0.45 -4.03 -26.23
CA THR A 25 -0.82 -4.15 -24.82
C THR A 25 0.44 -4.07 -23.96
N ASP A 26 0.38 -3.26 -22.90
CA ASP A 26 1.44 -3.18 -21.89
C ASP A 26 0.91 -3.56 -20.49
N LYS A 27 1.81 -3.98 -19.61
CA LYS A 27 1.51 -4.33 -18.23
C LYS A 27 1.98 -3.19 -17.33
N LEU A 28 1.06 -2.61 -16.57
CA LEU A 28 1.32 -1.51 -15.66
C LEU A 28 1.11 -1.95 -14.22
N ALA A 29 1.98 -1.52 -13.31
CA ALA A 29 1.72 -1.66 -11.89
C ALA A 29 0.51 -0.81 -11.49
N VAL A 30 -0.34 -1.34 -10.63
CA VAL A 30 -1.44 -0.62 -10.00
C VAL A 30 -0.95 -0.02 -8.69
N GLU A 31 -1.40 1.19 -8.38
CA GLU A 31 -1.22 1.82 -7.09
C GLU A 31 -2.57 2.18 -6.46
N GLU A 32 -2.71 1.91 -5.17
CA GLU A 32 -3.89 2.26 -4.38
C GLU A 32 -3.44 2.91 -3.06
N PRO A 33 -4.22 3.85 -2.51
CA PRO A 33 -3.94 4.43 -1.21
C PRO A 33 -4.17 3.40 -0.08
N LEU A 34 -3.24 3.33 0.85
CA LEU A 34 -3.38 2.67 2.14
C LEU A 34 -3.32 3.72 3.24
N GLU A 35 -4.34 3.77 4.08
CA GLU A 35 -4.30 4.49 5.35
C GLU A 35 -3.79 3.58 6.47
N ILE A 36 -2.75 4.01 7.18
CA ILE A 36 -2.25 3.34 8.39
C ILE A 36 -2.82 4.07 9.60
N ARG A 37 -3.47 3.32 10.49
CA ARG A 37 -4.07 3.84 11.72
C ARG A 37 -3.53 3.09 12.93
N VAL A 38 -3.28 3.80 14.02
CA VAL A 38 -2.76 3.23 15.27
C VAL A 38 -3.80 3.33 16.38
N ALA A 39 -3.95 2.27 17.17
CA ALA A 39 -4.82 2.28 18.33
C ALA A 39 -4.19 3.11 19.45
N ASN A 40 -4.89 4.16 19.90
CA ASN A 40 -4.52 4.86 21.11
C ASN A 40 -5.25 4.23 22.30
N LEU A 41 -4.47 3.56 23.15
CA LEU A 41 -4.96 2.88 24.35
C LEU A 41 -4.79 3.72 25.63
N SER A 42 -4.17 4.90 25.55
CA SER A 42 -3.83 5.74 26.70
C SER A 42 -4.43 7.14 26.58
N GLY A 43 -5.44 7.44 27.42
CA GLY A 43 -6.01 8.79 27.59
C GLY A 43 -7.53 8.86 27.38
N TYR A 44 -8.08 10.08 27.39
CA TYR A 44 -9.53 10.36 27.25
C TYR A 44 -10.10 10.05 25.85
N ARG A 45 -9.27 9.65 24.89
CA ARG A 45 -9.67 9.28 23.52
C ARG A 45 -9.19 7.87 23.23
N SER A 46 -10.03 6.88 23.56
CA SER A 46 -9.87 5.51 23.09
C SER A 46 -10.32 5.41 21.62
N GLY A 47 -9.49 4.82 20.76
CA GLY A 47 -9.82 4.59 19.35
C GLY A 47 -8.61 4.59 18.42
N TYR A 48 -8.87 4.51 17.11
CA TYR A 48 -7.84 4.50 16.07
C TYR A 48 -7.56 5.91 15.52
N GLN A 49 -6.32 6.35 15.62
CA GLN A 49 -5.83 7.61 15.05
C GLN A 49 -5.15 7.36 13.70
N SER A 50 -5.47 8.20 12.71
CA SER A 50 -4.75 8.21 11.42
C SER A 50 -3.31 8.63 11.63
N LEU A 51 -2.38 7.83 11.14
CA LEU A 51 -0.95 8.08 11.22
C LEU A 51 -0.41 8.60 9.89
N ALA A 52 -0.74 7.90 8.80
CA ALA A 52 -0.25 8.21 7.46
C ALA A 52 -1.16 7.64 6.38
N VAL A 53 -1.08 8.21 5.19
CA VAL A 53 -1.61 7.64 3.95
C VAL A 53 -0.46 7.50 2.97
N THR A 54 -0.28 6.31 2.39
CA THR A 54 0.74 6.03 1.39
C THR A 54 0.15 5.37 0.17
N MET A 55 0.73 5.60 -1.01
CA MET A 55 0.43 4.81 -2.20
C MET A 55 1.19 3.48 -2.11
N ARG A 56 0.57 2.39 -2.56
CA ARG A 56 1.22 1.08 -2.66
C ARG A 56 0.68 0.27 -3.82
N THR A 57 1.45 -0.70 -4.27
CA THR A 57 0.90 -1.81 -5.04
C THR A 57 0.14 -2.76 -4.10
N PRO A 58 -1.15 -3.08 -4.35
CA PRO A 58 -1.95 -3.89 -3.43
C PRO A 58 -1.39 -5.30 -3.20
N GLY A 59 -1.49 -5.80 -1.95
CA GLY A 59 -1.28 -7.22 -1.64
C GLY A 59 -0.68 -7.49 -0.26
N GLN A 60 0.45 -6.87 0.07
CA GLN A 60 1.23 -7.15 1.30
C GLN A 60 1.02 -6.04 2.34
N ASP A 61 -0.24 -5.86 2.71
CA ASP A 61 -0.72 -4.69 3.43
C ASP A 61 -0.21 -4.63 4.86
N PHE A 62 -0.22 -5.77 5.54
CA PHE A 62 0.20 -5.90 6.93
C PHE A 62 1.72 -5.78 7.06
N GLU A 63 2.47 -6.41 6.16
CA GLU A 63 3.92 -6.32 6.10
C GLU A 63 4.37 -4.89 5.79
N LEU A 64 3.68 -4.22 4.85
CA LEU A 64 3.95 -2.81 4.54
C LEU A 64 3.68 -1.91 5.75
N ALA A 65 2.55 -2.09 6.44
CA ALA A 65 2.23 -1.29 7.61
C ALA A 65 3.26 -1.49 8.75
N ALA A 66 3.62 -2.73 9.07
CA ALA A 66 4.63 -3.02 10.08
C ALA A 66 6.01 -2.46 9.70
N GLY A 67 6.42 -2.63 8.44
CA GLY A 67 7.67 -2.09 7.90
C GLY A 67 7.70 -0.56 7.91
N PHE A 68 6.59 0.09 7.59
CA PHE A 68 6.44 1.54 7.65
C PHE A 68 6.63 2.07 9.07
N LEU A 69 5.93 1.48 10.05
CA LEU A 69 6.06 1.87 11.47
C LEU A 69 7.50 1.76 11.97
N PHE A 70 8.19 0.69 11.58
CA PHE A 70 9.60 0.48 11.94
C PHE A 70 10.53 1.47 11.20
N GLY A 71 10.34 1.66 9.90
CA GLY A 71 11.16 2.54 9.07
C GLY A 71 11.09 4.01 9.48
N GLU A 72 9.91 4.47 9.91
CA GLU A 72 9.69 5.83 10.42
C GLU A 72 10.03 5.95 11.92
N GLY A 73 10.45 4.88 12.59
CA GLY A 73 10.84 4.88 14.00
C GLY A 73 9.67 5.04 14.98
N VAL A 74 8.44 4.79 14.54
CA VAL A 74 7.24 4.76 15.39
C VAL A 74 7.30 3.59 16.37
N ILE A 75 7.85 2.46 15.90
CA ILE A 75 8.22 1.31 16.73
C ILE A 75 9.70 1.01 16.54
N ARG A 76 10.32 0.36 17.53
CA ARG A 76 11.71 -0.10 17.50
C ARG A 76 11.84 -1.61 17.49
N HIS A 77 10.83 -2.30 18.01
CA HIS A 77 10.82 -3.74 18.19
C HIS A 77 9.49 -4.34 17.76
N ARG A 78 9.51 -5.59 17.31
CA ARG A 78 8.33 -6.31 16.82
C ARG A 78 7.27 -6.45 17.92
N GLU A 79 7.70 -6.60 19.16
CA GLU A 79 6.86 -6.82 20.34
C GLU A 79 5.96 -5.62 20.67
N GLU A 80 6.25 -4.45 20.08
CA GLU A 80 5.40 -3.26 20.18
C GLU A 80 4.15 -3.35 19.28
N ILE A 81 4.07 -4.34 18.38
CA ILE A 81 2.87 -4.66 17.59
C ILE A 81 2.15 -5.84 18.25
N CYS A 82 0.98 -5.57 18.84
CA CYS A 82 0.11 -6.62 19.38
C CYS A 82 -0.72 -7.31 18.29
N ASP A 83 -1.27 -6.54 17.36
CA ASP A 83 -2.17 -7.02 16.31
C ASP A 83 -2.20 -6.04 15.12
N ILE A 84 -2.51 -6.53 13.93
CA ILE A 84 -2.74 -5.70 12.73
C ILE A 84 -3.98 -6.24 12.00
N THR A 85 -4.96 -5.36 11.78
CA THR A 85 -6.26 -5.70 11.17
C THR A 85 -6.67 -4.70 10.10
N TYR A 86 -7.61 -5.09 9.24
CA TYR A 86 -8.16 -4.31 8.12
C TYR A 86 -9.66 -4.08 8.31
#